data_AF-A0A950ATM1-F1
#
_entry.id   AF-A0A950ATM1-F1
#
_cell.length_a   1.000
_cell.length_b   1.000
_cell.length_c   1.000
_cell.angle_alpha   90.00
_cell.angle_beta   90.00
_cell.angle_gamma   90.00
#
_symmetry.space_group_name_H-M   'P 1'
#
loop_
_entity.id
_entity.type
_entity.pdbx_description
1 polymer ?
#
loop_
_entity_poly.entity_id
_entity_poly.type
_entity_poly.pdbx_seq_one_letter_code
_entity_poly.pdbx_strand_id
1 'polypeptide(L)'
;VNTHANGDHCWGNQLVGDARIVASKECAEEIGAPPPETLTALVKDAPTMGVLGQFLTRIFGPFDFEGITLRKPDDTFEGELSLQVDGTEVRLLEVGPAHTRGDILVHVPSRRVVFTGDILFVGGHPIVWTGPVRNWVAALDRVLAMDVDTVVPGHGRLVDQGAVREEREYLLWVERQAKVRFDAGLSAIDAARDMMAEYDHWGEGERLVVNIAAVYRELDPDRPASFIDLFAQMAELAENA
;
A
#
# COMPACT_ATOMS: atom_id res chain seq x y z
N VAL A 1 11.16 0.25 -13.00
CA VAL A 1 10.87 1.24 -11.94
C VAL A 1 10.11 0.51 -10.86
N ASN A 2 10.55 0.58 -9.61
CA ASN A 2 9.74 0.11 -8.48
C ASN A 2 9.01 1.31 -7.89
N THR A 3 7.68 1.21 -7.75
CA THR A 3 6.84 2.31 -7.24
C THR A 3 6.92 2.44 -5.72
N HIS A 4 7.15 1.34 -5.03
CA HIS A 4 7.36 1.23 -3.59
C HIS A 4 7.96 -0.16 -3.29
N ALA A 5 8.16 -0.48 -2.00
CA ALA A 5 9.01 -1.60 -1.57
C ALA A 5 8.30 -2.96 -1.38
N ASN A 6 6.99 -3.07 -1.60
CA ASN A 6 6.28 -4.34 -1.40
C ASN A 6 6.73 -5.43 -2.38
N GLY A 7 6.65 -6.67 -1.93
CA GLY A 7 7.20 -7.81 -2.64
C GLY A 7 6.56 -8.08 -4.00
N ASP A 8 5.25 -7.92 -4.11
CA ASP A 8 4.51 -8.04 -5.36
C ASP A 8 4.84 -6.94 -6.39
N HIS A 9 5.48 -5.85 -5.95
CA HIS A 9 5.97 -4.77 -6.82
C HIS A 9 7.47 -4.85 -7.16
N CYS A 10 8.28 -5.55 -6.35
CA CYS A 10 9.74 -5.53 -6.49
C CYS A 10 10.44 -6.89 -6.53
N TRP A 11 9.83 -7.98 -6.06
CA TRP A 11 10.50 -9.29 -6.03
C TRP A 11 10.68 -9.91 -7.42
N GLY A 12 9.86 -9.49 -8.39
CA GLY A 12 10.07 -9.79 -9.80
C GLY A 12 11.33 -9.16 -10.42
N ASN A 13 12.05 -8.27 -9.71
CA ASN A 13 13.26 -7.61 -10.21
C ASN A 13 14.33 -8.60 -10.70
N GLN A 14 14.42 -9.80 -10.11
CA GLN A 14 15.37 -10.83 -10.57
C GLN A 14 15.11 -11.33 -12.00
N LEU A 15 13.90 -11.11 -12.54
CA LEU A 15 13.45 -11.64 -13.82
C LEU A 15 13.60 -10.63 -14.98
N VAL A 16 13.91 -9.35 -14.70
CA VAL A 16 13.97 -8.32 -15.75
C VAL A 16 15.33 -8.23 -16.47
N GLY A 17 16.23 -9.19 -16.23
CA GLY A 17 17.53 -9.30 -16.90
C GLY A 17 18.40 -8.04 -16.71
N ASP A 18 19.01 -7.56 -17.79
CA ASP A 18 19.89 -6.37 -17.79
C ASP A 18 19.12 -5.04 -17.77
N ALA A 19 17.80 -5.07 -17.59
CA ALA A 19 17.02 -3.84 -17.46
C ALA A 19 17.49 -3.02 -16.25
N ARG A 20 17.64 -1.72 -16.48
CA ARG A 20 17.94 -0.73 -15.45
C ARG A 20 16.73 -0.54 -14.53
N ILE A 21 16.93 -0.76 -13.24
CA ILE A 21 15.93 -0.59 -12.18
C ILE A 21 16.18 0.72 -11.45
N VAL A 22 15.13 1.51 -11.30
CA VAL A 22 15.14 2.81 -10.62
C VAL A 22 14.06 2.81 -9.55
N ALA A 23 14.35 3.35 -8.38
CA ALA A 23 13.40 3.56 -7.27
C ALA A 23 13.75 4.84 -6.49
N SER A 24 12.86 5.31 -5.61
CA SER A 24 13.26 6.31 -4.61
C SER A 24 14.30 5.69 -3.66
N LYS A 25 15.08 6.54 -2.99
CA LYS A 25 16.06 6.09 -1.99
C LYS A 25 15.39 5.36 -0.84
N GLU A 26 14.28 5.90 -0.32
CA GLU A 26 13.50 5.28 0.77
C GLU A 26 12.95 3.91 0.35
N CYS A 27 12.45 3.75 -0.89
CA CYS A 27 12.01 2.46 -1.42
C CYS A 27 13.19 1.47 -1.49
N ALA A 28 14.35 1.91 -2.00
CA ALA A 28 15.52 1.05 -2.12
C ALA A 28 16.08 0.58 -0.77
N GLU A 29 15.92 1.38 0.29
CA GLU A 29 16.26 1.00 1.67
C GLU A 29 15.27 0.01 2.29
N GLU A 30 13.99 0.12 1.93
CA GLU A 30 12.90 -0.70 2.47
C GLU A 30 12.74 -2.05 1.74
N ILE A 31 13.19 -2.16 0.47
CA ILE A 31 13.14 -3.42 -0.29
C ILE A 31 13.82 -4.55 0.50
N GLY A 32 13.06 -5.61 0.76
CA GLY A 32 13.51 -6.78 1.51
C GLY A 32 13.21 -6.74 3.00
N ALA A 33 12.39 -5.79 3.47
CA ALA A 33 11.91 -5.74 4.84
C ALA A 33 10.36 -5.84 4.88
N PRO A 34 9.78 -7.02 5.15
CA PRO A 34 10.44 -8.29 5.46
C PRO A 34 10.98 -9.01 4.20
N PRO A 35 11.96 -9.92 4.36
CA PRO A 35 12.51 -10.65 3.22
C PRO A 35 11.58 -11.82 2.82
N PRO A 36 11.67 -12.34 1.58
CA PRO A 36 10.80 -13.41 1.07
C PRO A 36 10.74 -14.67 1.95
N GLU A 37 11.84 -14.99 2.64
CA GLU A 37 11.93 -16.12 3.57
C GLU A 37 10.97 -15.98 4.75
N THR A 38 10.65 -14.73 5.15
CA THR A 38 9.69 -14.47 6.22
C THR A 38 8.27 -14.83 5.77
N LEU A 39 7.87 -14.46 4.55
CA LEU A 39 6.56 -14.88 4.02
C LEU A 39 6.51 -16.39 3.73
N THR A 40 7.63 -16.96 3.27
CA THR A 40 7.76 -18.43 3.08
C THR A 40 7.53 -19.17 4.40
N ALA A 41 8.17 -18.74 5.48
CA ALA A 41 7.98 -19.31 6.81
C ALA A 41 6.54 -19.10 7.31
N LEU A 42 6.00 -17.88 7.13
CA LEU A 42 4.64 -17.53 7.54
C LEU A 42 3.59 -18.44 6.88
N VAL A 43 3.69 -18.69 5.58
CA VAL A 43 2.78 -19.60 4.85
C VAL A 43 2.96 -21.05 5.30
N LYS A 44 4.20 -21.50 5.54
CA LYS A 44 4.48 -22.86 6.02
C LYS A 44 3.90 -23.12 7.41
N ASP A 45 4.00 -22.14 8.29
CA ASP A 45 3.53 -22.25 9.67
C ASP A 45 2.03 -21.91 9.82
N ALA A 46 1.41 -21.27 8.82
CA ALA A 46 0.01 -20.86 8.83
C ALA A 46 -0.97 -21.96 9.30
N PRO A 47 -0.86 -23.25 8.90
CA PRO A 47 -1.76 -24.30 9.39
C PRO A 47 -1.80 -24.47 10.92
N THR A 48 -0.80 -23.95 11.64
CA THR A 48 -0.70 -24.04 13.11
C THR A 48 -1.25 -22.81 13.84
N MET A 49 -1.69 -21.77 13.11
CA MET A 49 -2.02 -20.44 13.68
C MET A 49 -3.52 -20.18 13.84
N GLY A 50 -4.39 -21.21 13.80
CA GLY A 50 -5.83 -21.03 14.00
C GLY A 50 -6.47 -20.11 12.94
N VAL A 51 -7.29 -19.14 13.40
CA VAL A 51 -7.99 -18.18 12.52
C VAL A 51 -7.02 -17.34 11.69
N LEU A 52 -5.95 -16.84 12.32
CA LEU A 52 -4.87 -16.14 11.61
C LEU A 52 -4.27 -17.03 10.51
N GLY A 53 -4.04 -18.30 10.83
CA GLY A 53 -3.53 -19.29 9.89
C GLY A 53 -4.40 -19.50 8.65
N GLN A 54 -5.72 -19.60 8.85
CA GLN A 54 -6.67 -19.72 7.75
C GLN A 54 -6.67 -18.47 6.87
N PHE A 55 -6.64 -17.29 7.49
CA PHE A 55 -6.55 -16.02 6.78
C PHE A 55 -5.25 -15.90 5.96
N LEU A 56 -4.10 -16.19 6.56
CA LEU A 56 -2.79 -16.19 5.88
C LEU A 56 -2.76 -17.19 4.72
N THR A 57 -3.30 -18.40 4.92
CA THR A 57 -3.43 -19.40 3.86
C THR A 57 -4.29 -18.87 2.69
N ARG A 58 -5.36 -18.14 2.98
CA ARG A 58 -6.24 -17.55 1.97
C ARG A 58 -5.52 -16.48 1.14
N ILE A 59 -4.81 -15.55 1.79
CA ILE A 59 -4.24 -14.38 1.11
C ILE A 59 -2.85 -14.64 0.52
N PHE A 60 -2.06 -15.54 1.10
CA PHE A 60 -0.69 -15.81 0.67
C PHE A 60 -0.49 -17.22 0.10
N GLY A 61 -1.33 -18.19 0.46
CA GLY A 61 -1.21 -19.58 0.01
C GLY A 61 -1.26 -19.80 -1.51
N PRO A 62 -1.92 -18.96 -2.33
CA PRO A 62 -1.84 -19.05 -3.79
C PRO A 62 -0.47 -18.70 -4.40
N PHE A 63 0.44 -18.11 -3.61
CA PHE A 63 1.73 -17.62 -4.10
C PHE A 63 2.88 -18.53 -3.66
N ASP A 64 3.90 -18.61 -4.52
CA ASP A 64 5.17 -19.26 -4.20
C ASP A 64 6.23 -18.19 -3.95
N PHE A 65 6.78 -18.20 -2.73
CA PHE A 65 7.83 -17.27 -2.30
C PHE A 65 9.22 -17.91 -2.31
N GLU A 66 9.33 -19.20 -2.65
CA GLU A 66 10.61 -19.89 -2.73
C GLU A 66 11.43 -19.44 -3.95
N GLY A 67 12.76 -19.44 -3.83
CA GLY A 67 13.66 -19.09 -4.93
C GLY A 67 13.70 -17.60 -5.30
N ILE A 68 13.01 -16.75 -4.54
CA ILE A 68 13.09 -15.30 -4.72
C ILE A 68 14.45 -14.81 -4.24
N THR A 69 15.21 -14.21 -5.15
CA THR A 69 16.47 -13.52 -4.83
C THR A 69 16.27 -12.03 -5.00
N LEU A 70 16.36 -11.29 -3.89
CA LEU A 70 16.18 -9.84 -3.92
C LEU A 70 17.23 -9.17 -4.82
N ARG A 71 16.76 -8.50 -5.87
CA ARG A 71 17.57 -7.61 -6.71
C ARG A 71 17.24 -6.15 -6.38
N LYS A 72 18.24 -5.42 -5.90
CA LYS A 72 18.12 -3.98 -5.58
C LYS A 72 18.02 -3.12 -6.84
N PRO A 73 17.46 -1.90 -6.73
CA PRO A 73 17.54 -0.89 -7.77
C PRO A 73 18.99 -0.58 -8.15
N ASP A 74 19.25 -0.35 -9.43
CA ASP A 74 20.56 0.06 -9.93
C ASP A 74 20.82 1.55 -9.64
N ASP A 75 19.76 2.37 -9.68
CA ASP A 75 19.81 3.78 -9.33
C ASP A 75 18.70 4.18 -8.36
N THR A 76 19.01 5.18 -7.54
CA THR A 76 18.05 5.80 -6.62
C THR A 76 17.93 7.30 -6.88
N PHE A 77 16.81 7.88 -6.44
CA PHE A 77 16.59 9.32 -6.46
C PHE A 77 15.85 9.79 -5.20
N GLU A 78 15.87 11.11 -4.98
CA GLU A 78 15.10 11.81 -3.96
C GLU A 78 14.33 12.95 -4.66
N GLY A 79 13.09 13.21 -4.27
CA GLY A 79 12.23 14.24 -4.84
C GLY A 79 11.66 13.84 -6.22
N GLU A 80 12.23 14.37 -7.30
CA GLU A 80 11.72 14.15 -8.66
C GLU A 80 12.85 13.77 -9.61
N LEU A 81 12.57 12.82 -10.50
CA LEU A 81 13.50 12.39 -11.54
C LEU A 81 12.77 12.29 -12.88
N SER A 82 13.34 12.90 -13.92
CA SER A 82 12.87 12.71 -15.30
C SER A 82 13.79 11.73 -16.03
N LEU A 83 13.19 10.69 -16.60
CA LEU A 83 13.85 9.69 -17.41
C LEU A 83 13.42 9.83 -18.88
N GLN A 84 14.32 9.43 -19.78
CA GLN A 84 14.00 9.22 -21.18
C GLN A 84 14.01 7.72 -21.46
N VAL A 85 12.85 7.17 -21.81
CA VAL A 85 12.68 5.75 -22.15
C VAL A 85 12.26 5.68 -23.61
N ASP A 86 13.19 5.28 -24.48
CA ASP A 86 12.99 5.23 -25.94
C ASP A 86 12.38 6.53 -26.52
N GLY A 87 12.88 7.68 -26.06
CA GLY A 87 12.41 9.01 -26.47
C GLY A 87 11.09 9.47 -25.84
N THR A 88 10.53 8.70 -24.90
CA THR A 88 9.37 9.10 -24.09
C THR A 88 9.84 9.63 -22.73
N GLU A 89 9.41 10.85 -22.39
CA GLU A 89 9.62 11.40 -21.05
C GLU A 89 8.76 10.64 -20.02
N VAL A 90 9.42 10.14 -18.97
CA VAL A 90 8.80 9.51 -17.81
C VAL A 90 9.23 10.28 -16.57
N ARG A 91 8.29 10.84 -15.82
CA ARG A 91 8.55 11.60 -14.59
C ARG A 91 8.24 10.74 -13.38
N LEU A 92 9.23 10.53 -12.53
CA LEU A 92 9.11 9.87 -11.24
C LEU A 92 8.96 10.94 -10.17
N LEU A 93 7.91 10.85 -9.36
CA LEU A 93 7.57 11.85 -8.34
C LEU A 93 7.48 11.15 -7.00
N GLU A 94 8.39 11.44 -6.09
CA GLU A 94 8.32 10.94 -4.72
C GLU A 94 7.15 11.60 -3.98
N VAL A 95 6.32 10.75 -3.37
CA VAL A 95 5.12 11.15 -2.62
C VAL A 95 5.02 10.45 -1.26
N GLY A 96 5.93 9.51 -0.99
CA GLY A 96 6.08 8.88 0.32
C GLY A 96 6.67 9.81 1.38
N PRO A 97 6.58 9.44 2.67
CA PRO A 97 5.96 8.21 3.16
C PRO A 97 4.42 8.29 3.12
N ALA A 98 3.77 7.22 2.66
CA ALA A 98 2.32 7.08 2.59
C ALA A 98 1.88 5.62 2.74
N HIS A 99 1.83 4.85 1.65
CA HIS A 99 1.58 3.42 1.70
C HIS A 99 2.78 2.70 2.32
N THR A 100 3.99 2.94 1.80
CA THR A 100 5.27 2.59 2.43
C THR A 100 6.12 3.83 2.72
N ARG A 101 7.42 3.68 3.05
CA ARG A 101 8.30 4.85 3.25
C ARG A 101 8.59 5.60 1.95
N GLY A 102 8.69 4.87 0.83
CA GLY A 102 9.30 5.37 -0.41
C GLY A 102 8.38 5.40 -1.62
N ASP A 103 7.10 5.70 -1.45
CA ASP A 103 6.13 5.69 -2.55
C ASP A 103 6.42 6.75 -3.62
N ILE A 104 6.25 6.36 -4.88
CA ILE A 104 6.39 7.26 -6.04
C ILE A 104 5.22 7.13 -7.01
N LEU A 105 4.93 8.22 -7.72
CA LEU A 105 4.09 8.25 -8.92
C LEU A 105 4.97 8.18 -10.17
N VAL A 106 4.49 7.50 -11.21
CA VAL A 106 5.14 7.45 -12.53
C VAL A 106 4.23 8.12 -13.55
N HIS A 107 4.53 9.37 -13.92
CA HIS A 107 3.73 10.16 -14.85
C HIS A 107 4.37 10.13 -16.25
N VAL A 108 3.56 9.87 -17.27
CA VAL A 108 3.94 9.90 -18.69
C VAL A 108 3.12 11.00 -19.39
N PRO A 109 3.60 12.26 -19.40
CA PRO A 109 2.79 13.42 -19.82
C PRO A 109 2.29 13.32 -21.27
N SER A 110 3.16 12.88 -22.19
CA SER A 110 2.79 12.73 -23.62
C SER A 110 1.69 11.71 -23.86
N ARG A 111 1.43 10.83 -22.89
CA ARG A 111 0.37 9.82 -22.92
C ARG A 111 -0.80 10.16 -22.01
N ARG A 112 -0.71 11.23 -21.21
CA ARG A 112 -1.75 11.62 -20.23
C ARG A 112 -2.07 10.45 -19.29
N VAL A 113 -1.04 9.71 -18.88
CA VAL A 113 -1.14 8.50 -18.04
C VAL A 113 -0.30 8.67 -16.78
N VAL A 114 -0.82 8.25 -15.63
CA VAL A 114 -0.05 8.12 -14.39
C VAL A 114 -0.22 6.73 -13.81
N PHE A 115 0.88 6.09 -13.42
CA PHE A 115 0.89 4.89 -12.60
C PHE A 115 1.13 5.31 -11.16
N THR A 116 0.27 4.86 -10.25
CA THR A 116 0.30 5.31 -8.85
C THR A 116 1.00 4.34 -7.92
N GLY A 117 1.24 3.11 -8.36
CA GLY A 117 1.46 2.02 -7.41
C GLY A 117 0.33 2.00 -6.37
N ASP A 118 0.68 1.62 -5.15
CA ASP A 118 -0.27 1.49 -4.04
C ASP A 118 -0.64 2.84 -3.40
N ILE A 119 -0.42 3.96 -4.10
CA ILE A 119 -1.09 5.24 -3.79
C ILE A 119 -2.53 5.26 -4.32
N LEU A 120 -2.96 4.25 -5.09
CA LEU A 120 -4.37 4.05 -5.45
C LEU A 120 -4.69 2.56 -5.52
N PHE A 121 -5.75 2.17 -4.80
CA PHE A 121 -6.42 0.88 -4.88
C PHE A 121 -7.81 1.07 -5.50
N VAL A 122 -8.25 0.15 -6.35
CA VAL A 122 -9.57 0.21 -6.98
C VAL A 122 -10.35 -1.06 -6.69
N GLY A 123 -11.48 -0.91 -5.99
CA GLY A 123 -12.42 -1.99 -5.69
C GLY A 123 -12.22 -2.66 -4.32
N GLY A 124 -11.27 -2.16 -3.52
CA GLY A 124 -10.98 -2.68 -2.19
C GLY A 124 -10.39 -1.61 -1.28
N HIS A 125 -10.39 -1.87 0.02
CA HIS A 125 -9.78 -0.97 0.99
C HIS A 125 -8.24 -0.88 0.77
N PRO A 126 -7.67 0.34 0.71
CA PRO A 126 -6.22 0.51 0.71
C PRO A 126 -5.64 0.15 2.08
N ILE A 127 -4.31 0.02 2.17
CA ILE A 127 -3.61 -0.28 3.44
C ILE A 127 -2.58 0.80 3.75
N VAL A 128 -2.69 1.47 4.89
CA VAL A 128 -1.70 2.45 5.36
C VAL A 128 -0.69 1.78 6.29
N TRP A 129 0.43 1.27 5.75
CA TRP A 129 1.48 0.68 6.58
C TRP A 129 2.29 1.76 7.29
N THR A 130 2.81 2.73 6.53
CA THR A 130 3.69 3.77 7.06
C THR A 130 2.92 5.02 7.49
N GLY A 131 2.10 5.58 6.61
CA GLY A 131 1.46 6.87 6.82
C GLY A 131 2.46 8.04 6.84
N PRO A 132 2.04 9.24 7.29
CA PRO A 132 0.71 9.56 7.77
C PRO A 132 -0.35 9.56 6.67
N VAL A 133 -1.62 9.37 7.04
CA VAL A 133 -2.77 9.39 6.10
C VAL A 133 -2.80 10.69 5.28
N ARG A 134 -2.40 11.82 5.89
CA ARG A 134 -2.36 13.12 5.21
C ARG A 134 -1.36 13.22 4.07
N ASN A 135 -0.25 12.49 4.12
CA ASN A 135 0.69 12.44 3.01
C ASN A 135 0.07 11.71 1.81
N TRP A 136 -0.64 10.62 2.05
CA TRP A 136 -1.36 9.90 1.00
C TRP A 136 -2.45 10.78 0.36
N VAL A 137 -3.23 11.50 1.17
CA VAL A 137 -4.20 12.48 0.66
C VAL A 137 -3.52 13.52 -0.23
N ALA A 138 -2.34 14.03 0.16
CA ALA A 138 -1.57 14.97 -0.65
C ALA A 138 -1.05 14.34 -1.96
N ALA A 139 -0.69 13.07 -1.94
CA ALA A 139 -0.29 12.31 -3.13
C ALA A 139 -1.45 12.17 -4.13
N LEU A 140 -2.66 11.87 -3.64
CA LEU A 140 -3.89 11.84 -4.44
C LEU A 140 -4.24 13.22 -4.99
N ASP A 141 -4.12 14.28 -4.18
CA ASP A 141 -4.29 15.68 -4.63
C ASP A 141 -3.31 16.02 -5.77
N ARG A 142 -2.08 15.51 -5.70
CA ARG A 142 -1.09 15.69 -6.76
C ARG A 142 -1.53 15.01 -8.06
N VAL A 143 -2.11 13.80 -8.01
CA VAL A 143 -2.69 13.11 -9.17
C VAL A 143 -3.87 13.90 -9.76
N LEU A 144 -4.76 14.42 -8.91
CA LEU A 144 -5.93 15.21 -9.33
C LEU A 144 -5.54 16.53 -10.02
N ALA A 145 -4.38 17.08 -9.70
CA ALA A 145 -3.83 18.27 -10.34
C ALA A 145 -3.13 17.99 -11.68
N MET A 146 -2.91 16.72 -12.05
CA MET A 146 -2.29 16.37 -13.33
C MET A 146 -3.30 16.40 -14.48
N ASP A 147 -2.80 16.70 -15.66
CA ASP A 147 -3.56 16.62 -16.91
C ASP A 147 -3.48 15.20 -17.50
N VAL A 148 -4.20 14.26 -16.87
CA VAL A 148 -4.21 12.83 -17.19
C VAL A 148 -5.63 12.33 -17.49
N ASP A 149 -5.75 11.43 -18.47
CA ASP A 149 -7.01 10.76 -18.82
C ASP A 149 -7.10 9.36 -18.20
N THR A 150 -5.95 8.72 -17.96
CA THR A 150 -5.87 7.35 -17.46
C THR A 150 -4.99 7.29 -16.21
N VAL A 151 -5.53 6.67 -15.17
CA VAL A 151 -4.83 6.37 -13.93
C VAL A 151 -4.70 4.85 -13.81
N VAL A 152 -3.48 4.38 -13.63
CA VAL A 152 -3.14 2.96 -13.45
C VAL A 152 -2.87 2.71 -11.96
N PRO A 153 -3.81 2.11 -11.22
CA PRO A 153 -3.60 1.78 -9.81
C PRO A 153 -2.54 0.69 -9.64
N GLY A 154 -2.05 0.52 -8.41
CA GLY A 154 -1.23 -0.64 -8.05
C GLY A 154 -2.06 -1.93 -8.11
N HIS A 155 -3.28 -1.86 -7.58
CA HIS A 155 -4.25 -2.96 -7.63
C HIS A 155 -5.63 -2.49 -8.13
N GLY A 156 -6.20 -3.26 -9.05
CA GLY A 156 -7.54 -3.05 -9.59
C GLY A 156 -7.53 -2.66 -11.08
N ARG A 157 -8.70 -2.26 -11.58
CA ARG A 157 -8.88 -1.90 -13.00
C ARG A 157 -8.33 -0.52 -13.32
N LEU A 158 -8.09 -0.25 -14.60
CA LEU A 158 -7.84 1.10 -15.09
C LEU A 158 -9.05 2.02 -14.82
N VAL A 159 -8.75 3.25 -14.43
CA VAL A 159 -9.73 4.25 -14.01
C VAL A 159 -9.35 5.65 -14.50
N ASP A 160 -10.27 6.60 -14.31
CA ASP A 160 -10.01 8.02 -14.44
C ASP A 160 -9.76 8.66 -13.06
N GLN A 161 -9.66 9.99 -13.02
CA GLN A 161 -9.52 10.73 -11.77
C GLN A 161 -10.74 10.63 -10.83
N GLY A 162 -11.85 10.03 -11.24
CA GLY A 162 -13.01 9.76 -10.38
C GLY A 162 -12.65 8.87 -9.19
N ALA A 163 -12.00 7.74 -9.45
CA ALA A 163 -11.56 6.82 -8.40
C ALA A 163 -10.52 7.45 -7.45
N VAL A 164 -9.67 8.34 -7.97
CA VAL A 164 -8.70 9.11 -7.17
C VAL A 164 -9.41 10.01 -6.16
N ARG A 165 -10.51 10.68 -6.56
CA ARG A 165 -11.32 11.48 -5.63
C ARG A 165 -12.01 10.61 -4.59
N GLU A 166 -12.48 9.43 -4.99
CA GLU A 166 -13.18 8.49 -4.10
C GLU A 166 -12.25 7.99 -2.98
N GLU A 167 -11.05 7.50 -3.32
CA GLU A 167 -10.08 7.06 -2.31
C GLU A 167 -9.62 8.22 -1.41
N ARG A 168 -9.44 9.42 -1.99
CA ARG A 168 -9.09 10.62 -1.22
C ARG A 168 -10.14 10.93 -0.16
N GLU A 169 -11.43 10.93 -0.53
CA GLU A 169 -12.51 11.18 0.42
C GLU A 169 -12.64 10.05 1.45
N TYR A 170 -12.39 8.81 1.05
CA TYR A 170 -12.31 7.67 1.96
C TYR A 170 -11.21 7.86 3.01
N LEU A 171 -9.97 8.19 2.62
CA LEU A 171 -8.87 8.40 3.57
C LEU A 171 -9.16 9.56 4.54
N LEU A 172 -9.75 10.64 4.04
CA LEU A 172 -10.22 11.74 4.87
C LEU A 172 -11.35 11.32 5.82
N TRP A 173 -12.22 10.43 5.40
CA TRP A 173 -13.25 9.84 6.26
C TRP A 173 -12.62 8.95 7.34
N VAL A 174 -11.69 8.06 6.98
CA VAL A 174 -10.97 7.20 7.95
C VAL A 174 -10.32 8.05 9.02
N GLU A 175 -9.55 9.08 8.64
CA GLU A 175 -8.87 9.95 9.61
C GLU A 175 -9.85 10.61 10.58
N ARG A 176 -10.95 11.20 10.06
CA ARG A 176 -11.97 11.84 10.90
C ARG A 176 -12.65 10.86 11.83
N GLN A 177 -13.11 9.72 11.31
CA GLN A 177 -13.88 8.76 12.09
C GLN A 177 -13.00 8.02 13.10
N ALA A 178 -11.79 7.61 12.70
CA ALA A 178 -10.82 7.00 13.60
C ALA A 178 -10.52 7.93 14.78
N LYS A 179 -10.29 9.24 14.54
CA LYS A 179 -10.07 10.19 15.63
C LYS A 179 -11.22 10.20 16.65
N VAL A 180 -12.47 10.19 16.20
CA VAL A 180 -13.64 10.15 17.09
C VAL A 180 -13.61 8.90 17.99
N ARG A 181 -13.26 7.73 17.43
CA ARG A 181 -13.18 6.47 18.18
C ARG A 181 -11.96 6.43 19.11
N PHE A 182 -10.84 7.03 18.68
CA PHE A 182 -9.66 7.20 19.52
C PHE A 182 -9.98 8.02 20.77
N ASP A 183 -10.61 9.19 20.59
CA ASP A 183 -11.01 10.08 21.69
C ASP A 183 -12.02 9.40 22.64
N ALA A 184 -12.82 8.45 22.13
CA ALA A 184 -13.73 7.62 22.91
C ALA A 184 -13.07 6.39 23.57
N GLY A 185 -11.77 6.17 23.36
CA GLY A 185 -10.99 5.08 23.97
C GLY A 185 -11.18 3.70 23.32
N LEU A 186 -11.74 3.63 22.11
CA LEU A 186 -11.93 2.36 21.41
C LEU A 186 -10.59 1.78 20.91
N SER A 187 -10.49 0.46 20.91
CA SER A 187 -9.41 -0.25 20.20
C SER A 187 -9.55 -0.06 18.68
N ALA A 188 -8.48 -0.33 17.91
CA ALA A 188 -8.53 -0.20 16.45
C ALA A 188 -9.53 -1.19 15.83
N ILE A 189 -9.57 -2.44 16.32
CA ILE A 189 -10.51 -3.45 15.85
C ILE A 189 -11.96 -3.12 16.18
N ASP A 190 -12.25 -2.58 17.38
CA ASP A 190 -13.62 -2.18 17.73
C ASP A 190 -14.07 -0.97 16.92
N ALA A 191 -13.15 -0.02 16.65
CA ALA A 191 -13.41 1.09 15.75
C ALA A 191 -13.66 0.59 14.31
N ALA A 192 -12.90 -0.40 13.83
CA ALA A 192 -13.12 -0.99 12.51
C ALA A 192 -14.51 -1.64 12.41
N ARG A 193 -14.94 -2.41 13.42
CA ARG A 193 -16.29 -3.00 13.48
C ARG A 193 -17.39 -1.95 13.44
N ASP A 194 -17.20 -0.84 14.12
CA ASP A 194 -18.16 0.26 14.16
C ASP A 194 -18.24 1.03 12.83
N MET A 195 -17.19 0.99 12.01
CA MET A 195 -17.04 1.80 10.80
C MET A 195 -17.15 1.01 9.48
N MET A 196 -17.13 -0.33 9.53
CA MET A 196 -16.99 -1.14 8.31
C MET A 196 -18.24 -1.13 7.41
N ALA A 197 -19.42 -0.87 7.98
CA ALA A 197 -20.68 -0.90 7.22
C ALA A 197 -20.77 0.21 6.16
N GLU A 198 -20.10 1.34 6.37
CA GLU A 198 -20.11 2.49 5.45
C GLU A 198 -19.42 2.20 4.10
N TYR A 199 -18.50 1.23 4.07
CA TYR A 199 -17.72 0.86 2.90
C TYR A 199 -17.80 -0.65 2.60
N ASP A 200 -18.89 -1.32 2.99
CA ASP A 200 -19.11 -2.76 2.77
C ASP A 200 -19.16 -3.19 1.29
N HIS A 201 -19.32 -2.23 0.38
CA HIS A 201 -19.28 -2.41 -1.06
C HIS A 201 -17.85 -2.49 -1.62
N TRP A 202 -16.81 -2.23 -0.83
CA TRP A 202 -15.41 -2.44 -1.18
C TRP A 202 -14.91 -3.79 -0.65
N GLY A 203 -14.02 -4.42 -1.42
CA GLY A 203 -13.32 -5.64 -1.00
C GLY A 203 -12.33 -5.41 0.15
N GLU A 204 -11.93 -6.51 0.79
CA GLU A 204 -10.90 -6.52 1.84
C GLU A 204 -11.19 -5.57 3.02
N GLY A 205 -12.46 -5.49 3.45
CA GLY A 205 -12.93 -4.63 4.55
C GLY A 205 -12.14 -4.81 5.86
N GLU A 206 -11.54 -5.97 6.07
CA GLU A 206 -10.66 -6.21 7.21
C GLU A 206 -9.45 -5.26 7.27
N ARG A 207 -8.98 -4.73 6.13
CA ARG A 207 -7.85 -3.80 6.05
C ARG A 207 -8.14 -2.46 6.73
N LEU A 208 -9.42 -2.12 6.96
CA LEU A 208 -9.80 -0.90 7.67
C LEU A 208 -9.14 -0.80 9.05
N VAL A 209 -8.92 -1.92 9.73
CA VAL A 209 -8.23 -1.93 11.04
C VAL A 209 -6.80 -1.42 10.95
N VAL A 210 -6.10 -1.68 9.84
CA VAL A 210 -4.73 -1.23 9.62
C VAL A 210 -4.72 0.28 9.41
N ASN A 211 -5.67 0.81 8.63
CA ASN A 211 -5.80 2.24 8.37
C ASN A 211 -6.14 3.02 9.65
N ILE A 212 -7.05 2.50 10.47
CA ILE A 212 -7.39 3.08 11.78
C ILE A 212 -6.18 3.02 12.71
N ALA A 213 -5.47 1.88 12.75
CA ALA A 213 -4.26 1.73 13.55
C ALA A 213 -3.15 2.73 13.14
N ALA A 214 -3.04 3.06 11.85
CA ALA A 214 -2.14 4.11 11.37
C ALA A 214 -2.51 5.48 11.96
N VAL A 215 -3.78 5.89 11.86
CA VAL A 215 -4.26 7.13 12.48
C VAL A 215 -4.02 7.14 13.99
N TYR A 216 -4.22 6.01 14.66
CA TYR A 216 -3.99 5.90 16.10
C TYR A 216 -2.51 6.10 16.47
N ARG A 217 -1.56 5.67 15.63
CA ARG A 217 -0.13 5.94 15.82
C ARG A 217 0.23 7.40 15.56
N GLU A 218 -0.48 8.07 14.65
CA GLU A 218 -0.30 9.52 14.43
C GLU A 218 -0.76 10.33 15.66
N LEU A 219 -1.81 9.88 16.35
CA LEU A 219 -2.35 10.53 17.55
C LEU A 219 -1.58 10.16 18.83
N ASP A 220 -1.05 8.94 18.90
CA ASP A 220 -0.24 8.43 20.01
C ASP A 220 0.96 7.64 19.46
N PRO A 221 2.11 8.32 19.24
CA PRO A 221 3.31 7.72 18.67
C PRO A 221 3.95 6.61 19.52
N ASP A 222 3.64 6.54 20.81
CA ASP A 222 4.16 5.49 21.70
C ASP A 222 3.38 4.17 21.54
N ARG A 223 2.29 4.17 20.77
CA ARG A 223 1.46 2.99 20.56
C ARG A 223 2.20 1.95 19.69
N PRO A 224 2.33 0.70 20.16
CA PRO A 224 3.02 -0.33 19.39
C PRO A 224 2.25 -0.69 18.11
N ALA A 225 2.99 -0.92 17.03
CA ALA A 225 2.51 -1.63 15.85
C ALA A 225 3.26 -2.95 15.71
N SER A 226 2.54 -4.05 15.91
CA SER A 226 3.01 -5.39 15.57
C SER A 226 2.38 -5.78 14.24
N PHE A 227 3.22 -6.12 13.27
CA PHE A 227 2.76 -6.64 11.97
C PHE A 227 1.85 -7.85 12.16
N ILE A 228 2.26 -8.81 12.99
CA ILE A 228 1.47 -10.01 13.30
C ILE A 228 0.14 -9.67 13.97
N ASP A 229 0.11 -8.69 14.88
CA ASP A 229 -1.13 -8.31 15.58
C ASP A 229 -2.14 -7.65 14.62
N LEU A 230 -1.65 -6.90 13.62
CA LEU A 230 -2.49 -6.34 12.57
C LEU A 230 -3.08 -7.44 11.69
N PHE A 231 -2.29 -8.45 11.30
CA PHE A 231 -2.81 -9.62 10.58
C PHE A 231 -3.81 -10.42 11.41
N ALA A 232 -3.58 -10.57 12.72
CA ALA A 232 -4.52 -11.26 13.61
C ALA A 232 -5.87 -10.52 13.67
N GLN A 233 -5.85 -9.19 13.77
CA GLN A 233 -7.08 -8.38 13.76
C GLN A 233 -7.77 -8.43 12.40
N MET A 234 -7.02 -8.39 11.29
CA MET A 234 -7.60 -8.58 9.95
C MET A 234 -8.27 -9.95 9.82
N ALA A 235 -7.63 -11.01 10.30
CA ALA A 235 -8.18 -12.36 10.28
C ALA A 235 -9.48 -12.46 11.09
N GLU A 236 -9.53 -11.85 12.27
CA GLU A 236 -10.72 -11.80 13.13
C GLU A 236 -11.88 -11.03 12.47
N LEU A 237 -11.60 -9.93 11.78
CA LEU A 237 -12.63 -9.18 11.04
C LEU A 237 -13.13 -9.97 9.82
N ALA A 238 -12.22 -10.62 9.09
CA ALA A 238 -12.55 -11.36 7.88
C ALA A 238 -13.36 -12.66 8.13
N GLU A 239 -13.29 -13.23 9.33
CA GLU A 239 -14.12 -14.38 9.73
C GLU A 239 -15.58 -13.97 10.01
N ASN A 240 -15.79 -12.70 10.39
CA ASN A 240 -17.09 -12.16 10.80
C ASN A 240 -17.76 -11.26 9.75
N ALA A 241 -17.17 -11.17 8.55
CA ALA A 241 -17.64 -10.36 7.42
C ALA A 241 -18.48 -11.14 6.41
#